data_AF-A0A7K5HGH8-F1
#
_entry.id   AF-A0A7K5HGH8-F1
#
_cell.length_a   1.000
_cell.length_b   1.000
_cell.length_c   1.000
_cell.angle_alpha   90.00
_cell.angle_beta   90.00
_cell.angle_gamma   90.00
#
_symmetry.space_group_name_H-M   'P 1'
#
loop_
_entity.id
_entity.type
_entity.pdbx_description
1 polymer ?
#
loop_
_entity_poly.entity_id
_entity_poly.type
_entity_poly.pdbx_seq_one_letter_code
_entity_poly.pdbx_strand_id
1 'polypeptide(L)'
;KKRTMTLIEKNGYHDSIYINAAKIFQGIHTEKPKDRILVRYGDESLIPMPTFKDEYSQRVCYELAFSALKYQDLLEEILLDSCAYPCHSIPDELTSLLVVMLYDLQDRKFQAREILDKNEPVAEVQEIERYLYSFKTKLAGALARCRIKHNALSIQSILPESVRKQEQRASALPLFVWVNTFKISLQDVFSDLKKKGFTRVESVSDLDHYMYCVDQHCSDVLIFPSSHKEELLNLDLFTDCKLLLQ
;
A
#
# COMPACT_ATOMS: atom_id res chain seq x y z
N LYS A 1 -9.95 8.12 -27.30
CA LYS A 1 -8.50 8.10 -26.98
C LYS A 1 -8.36 7.48 -25.59
N LYS A 2 -8.03 6.18 -25.48
CA LYS A 2 -7.82 5.50 -24.19
C LYS A 2 -6.50 6.02 -23.61
N ARG A 3 -6.57 6.82 -22.56
CA ARG A 3 -5.38 7.29 -21.84
C ARG A 3 -4.93 6.13 -20.95
N THR A 4 -3.85 5.49 -21.35
CA THR A 4 -3.14 4.48 -20.55
C THR A 4 -2.86 5.10 -19.18
N MET A 5 -3.31 4.45 -18.11
CA MET A 5 -2.90 4.77 -16.76
C MET A 5 -1.38 4.70 -16.72
N THR A 6 -0.72 5.84 -16.64
CA THR A 6 0.72 5.91 -16.38
C THR A 6 0.90 5.38 -14.96
N LEU A 7 1.23 4.10 -14.83
CA LEU A 7 1.82 3.56 -13.61
C LEU A 7 3.06 4.41 -13.36
N ILE A 8 2.98 5.30 -12.38
CA ILE A 8 4.15 6.00 -11.85
C ILE A 8 5.16 4.89 -11.52
N GLU A 9 6.32 4.91 -12.17
CA GLU A 9 7.39 3.96 -11.86
C GLU A 9 7.74 4.14 -10.39
N LYS A 10 7.51 3.10 -9.59
CA LYS A 10 7.86 3.14 -8.17
C LYS A 10 9.37 3.02 -8.06
N ASN A 11 10.00 4.07 -7.54
CA ASN A 11 11.45 4.17 -7.42
C ASN A 11 12.01 3.51 -6.13
N GLY A 12 11.14 2.89 -5.34
CA GLY A 12 11.44 2.31 -4.03
C GLY A 12 11.22 3.32 -2.91
N TYR A 13 11.28 2.85 -1.67
CA TYR A 13 11.07 3.66 -0.47
C TYR A 13 12.37 3.98 0.26
N HIS A 14 12.33 5.00 1.12
CA HIS A 14 13.41 5.29 2.08
C HIS A 14 13.56 4.16 3.10
N ASP A 15 14.76 3.99 3.65
CA ASP A 15 15.08 2.92 4.60
C ASP A 15 14.16 2.93 5.83
N SER A 16 13.81 4.10 6.35
CA SER A 16 12.88 4.25 7.49
C SER A 16 11.48 3.70 7.21
N ILE A 17 11.00 3.79 5.96
CA ILE A 17 9.72 3.24 5.55
C ILE A 17 9.75 1.71 5.58
N TYR A 18 10.83 1.09 5.09
CA TYR A 18 10.97 -0.37 5.15
C TYR A 18 11.03 -0.90 6.56
N ILE A 19 11.80 -0.25 7.45
CA ILE A 19 11.88 -0.65 8.85
C ILE A 19 10.51 -0.56 9.52
N ASN A 20 9.81 0.57 9.37
CA ASN A 20 8.50 0.73 9.99
C ASN A 20 7.44 -0.22 9.39
N ALA A 21 7.46 -0.43 8.07
CA ALA A 21 6.56 -1.40 7.43
C ALA A 21 6.86 -2.84 7.88
N ALA A 22 8.13 -3.20 8.07
CA ALA A 22 8.52 -4.51 8.61
C ALA A 22 8.04 -4.71 10.05
N LYS A 23 8.15 -3.69 10.90
CA LYS A 23 7.61 -3.71 12.27
C LYS A 23 6.09 -3.91 12.28
N ILE A 24 5.38 -3.18 11.42
CA ILE A 24 3.92 -3.32 11.28
C ILE A 24 3.57 -4.73 10.80
N PHE A 25 4.20 -5.19 9.72
CA PHE A 25 3.98 -6.53 9.16
C PHE A 25 4.22 -7.61 10.21
N GLN A 26 5.31 -7.52 10.96
CA GLN A 26 5.67 -8.51 11.98
C GLN A 26 4.59 -8.65 13.05
N GLY A 27 3.92 -7.57 13.47
CA GLY A 27 2.84 -7.64 14.46
C GLY A 27 1.48 -8.08 13.92
N ILE A 28 1.33 -8.26 12.60
CA ILE A 28 0.05 -8.63 11.97
C ILE A 28 0.15 -9.84 11.03
N HIS A 29 1.35 -10.42 10.88
CA HIS A 29 1.58 -11.54 10.00
C HIS A 29 0.76 -12.75 10.43
N THR A 30 0.40 -13.60 9.47
CA THR A 30 -0.35 -14.82 9.78
C THR A 30 0.62 -15.88 10.28
N GLU A 31 0.58 -16.16 11.59
CA GLU A 31 1.33 -17.27 12.16
C GLU A 31 0.80 -18.62 11.65
N LYS A 32 1.71 -19.47 11.18
CA LYS A 32 1.38 -20.81 10.68
C LYS A 32 1.48 -21.84 11.82
N PRO A 33 0.65 -22.90 11.80
CA PRO A 33 0.79 -24.02 12.71
C PRO A 33 2.21 -24.60 12.68
N LYS A 34 2.74 -25.05 13.82
CA LYS A 34 4.15 -25.47 13.97
C LYS A 34 4.61 -26.53 12.97
N ASP A 35 3.71 -27.38 12.50
CA ASP A 35 3.95 -28.42 11.50
C ASP A 35 4.05 -27.89 10.05
N ARG A 36 3.69 -26.63 9.81
CA ARG A 36 3.63 -25.99 8.49
C ARG A 36 4.51 -24.75 8.36
N ILE A 37 5.30 -24.43 9.38
CA ILE A 37 6.23 -23.30 9.35
C ILE A 37 7.41 -23.67 8.44
N LEU A 38 7.46 -23.03 7.27
CA LEU A 38 8.58 -23.13 6.34
C LEU A 38 9.46 -21.88 6.33
N VAL A 39 8.88 -20.73 6.70
CA VAL A 39 9.56 -19.45 6.88
C VAL A 39 9.37 -19.01 8.32
N ARG A 40 10.47 -18.71 9.01
CA ARG A 40 10.48 -18.32 10.42
C ARG A 40 10.61 -16.81 10.55
N TYR A 41 9.71 -16.23 11.34
CA TYR A 41 9.72 -14.83 11.74
C TYR A 41 10.27 -14.72 13.16
N GLY A 42 10.94 -13.61 13.47
CA GLY A 42 11.44 -13.31 14.81
C GLY A 42 10.32 -13.12 15.82
N ASP A 43 10.69 -13.07 17.10
CA ASP A 43 9.75 -12.91 18.22
C ASP A 43 9.13 -11.48 18.23
N GLU A 44 7.80 -11.41 18.26
CA GLU A 44 7.05 -10.15 18.29
C GLU A 44 7.30 -9.33 19.57
N SER A 45 7.67 -9.98 20.68
CA SER A 45 7.77 -9.35 22.00
C SER A 45 8.90 -8.33 22.15
N LEU A 46 9.81 -8.25 21.18
CA LEU A 46 11.02 -7.42 21.24
C LEU A 46 11.00 -6.21 20.31
N ILE A 47 9.93 -6.00 19.56
CA ILE A 47 9.94 -5.04 18.46
C ILE A 47 9.37 -3.70 18.90
N PRO A 48 10.17 -2.62 18.90
CA PRO A 48 9.69 -1.29 19.28
C PRO A 48 8.59 -0.83 18.33
N MET A 49 7.60 -0.13 18.87
CA MET A 49 6.54 0.50 18.07
C MET A 49 7.14 1.33 16.91
N PRO A 50 6.48 1.35 15.74
CA PRO A 50 6.96 2.13 14.62
C PRO A 50 6.91 3.63 14.95
N THR A 51 7.95 4.35 14.53
CA THR A 51 8.05 5.80 14.75
C THR A 51 7.95 6.49 13.40
N PHE A 52 6.97 7.35 13.23
CA PHE A 52 6.69 8.02 11.96
C PHE A 52 7.18 9.47 12.00
N LYS A 53 7.76 9.92 10.89
CA LYS A 53 8.20 11.32 10.71
C LYS A 53 7.01 12.27 10.54
N ASP A 54 6.00 11.82 9.79
CA ASP A 54 4.83 12.59 9.37
C ASP A 54 3.69 11.63 8.98
N GLU A 55 2.48 12.16 8.80
CA GLU A 55 1.28 11.36 8.47
C GLU A 55 1.37 10.66 7.11
N TYR A 56 2.05 11.27 6.13
CA TYR A 56 2.26 10.64 4.83
C TYR A 56 3.20 9.44 4.97
N SER A 57 4.32 9.60 5.67
CA SER A 57 5.24 8.50 6.00
C SER A 57 4.50 7.37 6.72
N GLN A 58 3.62 7.69 7.67
CA GLN A 58 2.79 6.70 8.37
C GLN A 58 1.90 5.93 7.38
N ARG A 59 1.14 6.64 6.54
CA ARG A 59 0.24 6.02 5.56
C ARG A 59 1.00 5.08 4.63
N VAL A 60 2.15 5.51 4.11
CA VAL A 60 2.97 4.70 3.19
C VAL A 60 3.51 3.45 3.90
N CYS A 61 3.93 3.54 5.17
CA CYS A 61 4.37 2.38 5.94
C CYS A 61 3.26 1.33 6.08
N TYR A 62 2.05 1.76 6.43
CA TYR A 62 0.89 0.87 6.55
C TYR A 62 0.52 0.26 5.20
N GLU A 63 0.47 1.06 4.14
CA GLU A 63 0.16 0.57 2.80
C GLU A 63 1.14 -0.52 2.36
N LEU A 64 2.44 -0.29 2.57
CA LEU A 64 3.47 -1.27 2.23
C LEU A 64 3.36 -2.54 3.06
N ALA A 65 3.15 -2.43 4.38
CA ALA A 65 3.00 -3.57 5.28
C ALA A 65 1.76 -4.42 4.93
N PHE A 66 0.60 -3.79 4.78
CA PHE A 66 -0.64 -4.51 4.43
C PHE A 66 -0.60 -5.09 3.01
N SER A 67 0.06 -4.41 2.09
CA SER A 67 0.27 -4.95 0.75
C SER A 67 1.15 -6.20 0.80
N ALA A 68 2.25 -6.19 1.55
CA ALA A 68 3.07 -7.39 1.75
C ALA A 68 2.29 -8.52 2.45
N LEU A 69 1.52 -8.20 3.50
CA LEU A 69 0.69 -9.16 4.23
C LEU A 69 -0.27 -9.90 3.32
N LYS A 70 -0.91 -9.16 2.42
CA LYS A 70 -1.86 -9.71 1.43
C LYS A 70 -1.24 -10.81 0.58
N TYR A 71 0.05 -10.73 0.30
CA TYR A 71 0.79 -11.71 -0.50
C TYR A 71 1.75 -12.56 0.33
N GLN A 72 1.61 -12.64 1.65
CA GLN A 72 2.53 -13.36 2.54
C GLN A 72 2.84 -14.77 2.01
N ASP A 73 1.81 -15.58 1.74
CA ASP A 73 2.00 -16.96 1.24
C ASP A 73 2.78 -17.02 -0.08
N LEU A 74 2.49 -16.11 -1.01
CA LEU A 74 3.18 -16.03 -2.29
C LEU A 74 4.65 -15.62 -2.10
N LEU A 75 4.91 -14.64 -1.23
CA LEU A 75 6.26 -14.14 -0.96
C LEU A 75 7.11 -15.22 -0.28
N GLU A 76 6.55 -15.96 0.67
CA GLU A 76 7.19 -17.12 1.28
C GLU A 76 7.47 -18.23 0.24
N GLU A 77 6.52 -18.55 -0.64
CA GLU A 77 6.73 -19.54 -1.71
C GLU A 77 7.87 -19.12 -2.65
N ILE A 78 7.95 -17.84 -3.02
CA ILE A 78 9.04 -17.30 -3.85
C ILE A 78 10.38 -17.43 -3.14
N LEU A 79 10.45 -17.13 -1.84
CA LEU A 79 11.68 -17.26 -1.05
C LEU A 79 12.19 -18.71 -1.01
N LEU A 80 11.27 -19.66 -0.79
CA LEU A 80 11.60 -21.09 -0.74
C LEU A 80 12.01 -21.64 -2.11
N ASP A 81 11.22 -21.36 -3.16
CA ASP A 81 11.45 -21.88 -4.52
C ASP A 81 12.67 -21.24 -5.21
N SER A 82 13.08 -20.04 -4.81
CA SER A 82 14.31 -19.41 -5.28
C SER A 82 15.57 -19.88 -4.54
N CYS A 83 15.40 -20.69 -3.49
CA CYS A 83 16.44 -21.03 -2.51
C CYS A 83 17.08 -19.79 -1.84
N ALA A 84 16.37 -18.66 -1.79
CA ALA A 84 16.77 -17.50 -1.00
C ALA A 84 16.40 -17.68 0.49
N TYR A 85 15.62 -18.72 0.83
CA TYR A 85 15.33 -19.12 2.20
C TYR A 85 15.45 -20.66 2.33
N PRO A 86 15.96 -21.20 3.46
CA PRO A 86 16.45 -20.51 4.66
C PRO A 86 17.70 -19.68 4.43
N CYS A 87 17.72 -18.47 4.99
CA CYS A 87 18.85 -17.58 4.91
C CYS A 87 19.74 -17.75 6.13
N HIS A 88 20.96 -18.27 5.95
CA HIS A 88 21.92 -18.39 7.05
C HIS A 88 22.63 -17.08 7.39
N SER A 89 22.62 -16.10 6.46
CA SER A 89 23.25 -14.80 6.66
C SER A 89 22.33 -13.76 7.28
N ILE A 90 21.02 -13.95 7.20
CA ILE A 90 20.02 -13.01 7.73
C ILE A 90 19.34 -13.66 8.93
N PRO A 91 19.38 -13.04 10.11
CA PRO A 91 18.71 -13.54 11.31
C PRO A 91 17.18 -13.52 11.16
N ASP A 92 16.47 -14.42 11.86
CA ASP A 92 15.01 -14.59 11.76
C ASP A 92 14.25 -13.29 12.10
N GLU A 93 14.82 -12.42 12.93
CA GLU A 93 14.30 -11.09 13.29
C GLU A 93 14.17 -10.14 12.09
N LEU A 94 14.93 -10.37 11.01
CA LEU A 94 14.87 -9.57 9.79
C LEU A 94 14.00 -10.22 8.70
N THR A 95 13.37 -11.37 8.95
CA THR A 95 12.52 -12.03 7.95
C THR A 95 11.33 -11.16 7.54
N SER A 96 10.74 -10.41 8.47
CA SER A 96 9.67 -9.44 8.13
C SER A 96 10.16 -8.33 7.21
N LEU A 97 11.38 -7.83 7.42
CA LEU A 97 12.01 -6.86 6.53
C LEU A 97 12.29 -7.48 5.15
N LEU A 98 12.80 -8.71 5.11
CA LEU A 98 13.03 -9.47 3.88
C LEU A 98 11.76 -9.61 3.03
N VAL A 99 10.64 -9.99 3.66
CA VAL A 99 9.35 -10.21 2.98
C VAL A 99 8.76 -8.89 2.47
N VAL A 100 8.77 -7.83 3.29
CA VAL A 100 8.28 -6.51 2.90
C VAL A 100 9.12 -5.94 1.74
N MET A 101 10.44 -6.06 1.80
CA MET A 101 11.32 -5.60 0.72
C MET A 101 11.21 -6.46 -0.54
N LEU A 102 10.92 -7.76 -0.42
CA LEU A 102 10.64 -8.61 -1.58
C LEU A 102 9.36 -8.19 -2.30
N TYR A 103 8.32 -7.83 -1.55
CA TYR A 103 7.08 -7.30 -2.13
C TYR A 103 7.32 -6.05 -2.96
N ASP A 104 8.07 -5.09 -2.42
CA ASP A 104 8.46 -3.89 -3.17
C ASP A 104 9.35 -4.24 -4.38
N LEU A 105 10.34 -5.10 -4.20
CA LEU A 105 11.27 -5.48 -5.27
C LEU A 105 10.55 -6.10 -6.47
N GLN A 106 9.56 -6.97 -6.24
CA GLN A 106 8.78 -7.55 -7.35
C GLN A 106 7.88 -6.51 -8.02
N ASP A 107 7.32 -5.55 -7.26
CA ASP A 107 6.45 -4.49 -7.80
C ASP A 107 7.24 -3.57 -8.73
N ARG A 108 8.51 -3.34 -8.40
CA ARG A 108 9.51 -2.65 -9.24
C ARG A 108 10.13 -3.52 -10.31
N LYS A 109 9.51 -4.66 -10.66
CA LYS A 109 9.99 -5.61 -11.68
C LYS A 109 11.45 -6.03 -11.45
N PHE A 110 11.82 -6.21 -10.20
CA PHE A 110 13.16 -6.58 -9.75
C PHE A 110 14.27 -5.58 -10.13
N GLN A 111 13.95 -4.32 -10.36
CA GLN A 111 14.97 -3.28 -10.56
C GLN A 111 15.61 -2.88 -9.20
N ALA A 112 16.76 -2.21 -9.22
CA ALA A 112 17.32 -1.64 -8.00
C ALA A 112 16.51 -0.39 -7.59
N ARG A 113 16.55 -0.01 -6.31
CA ARG A 113 15.94 1.25 -5.86
C ARG A 113 16.72 2.43 -6.43
N GLU A 114 16.04 3.50 -6.81
CA GLU A 114 16.70 4.79 -7.05
C GLU A 114 16.78 5.50 -5.69
N ILE A 115 17.93 5.40 -5.03
CA ILE A 115 18.13 5.99 -3.71
C ILE A 115 18.18 7.52 -3.86
N LEU A 116 17.04 8.18 -3.66
CA LEU A 116 16.88 9.63 -3.79
C LEU A 116 17.51 10.41 -2.62
N ASP A 117 17.64 9.78 -1.44
CA ASP A 117 18.24 10.38 -0.26
C ASP A 117 19.15 9.38 0.46
N LYS A 118 20.42 9.74 0.64
CA LYS A 118 21.44 8.96 1.37
C LYS A 118 21.58 9.41 2.82
N ASN A 119 20.76 10.36 3.27
CA ASN A 119 20.79 10.82 4.65
C ASN A 119 20.13 9.74 5.52
N GLU A 120 20.90 9.18 6.44
CA GLU A 120 20.51 8.11 7.40
C GLU A 120 20.28 6.72 6.78
N PRO A 121 21.34 6.08 6.26
CA PRO A 121 21.25 4.67 5.84
C PRO A 121 21.01 3.76 7.05
N VAL A 122 20.12 2.78 6.88
CA VAL A 122 19.90 1.72 7.88
C VAL A 122 20.61 0.45 7.43
N ALA A 123 21.53 -0.05 8.27
CA ALA A 123 22.42 -1.15 7.90
C ALA A 123 21.66 -2.43 7.52
N GLU A 124 20.60 -2.74 8.27
CA GLU A 124 19.72 -3.89 8.05
C GLU A 124 19.01 -3.81 6.70
N VAL A 125 18.49 -2.63 6.33
CA VAL A 125 17.84 -2.43 5.02
C VAL A 125 18.84 -2.63 3.88
N GLN A 126 20.04 -2.09 4.01
CA GLN A 126 21.09 -2.23 3.00
C GLN A 126 21.58 -3.68 2.87
N GLU A 127 21.62 -4.41 3.98
CA GLU A 127 21.97 -5.84 3.99
C GLU A 127 20.91 -6.67 3.28
N ILE A 128 19.64 -6.51 3.64
CA ILE A 128 18.51 -7.20 2.99
C ILE A 128 18.43 -6.84 1.51
N GLU A 129 18.62 -5.57 1.15
CA GLU A 129 18.62 -5.14 -0.25
C GLU A 129 19.70 -5.85 -1.06
N ARG A 130 20.95 -5.82 -0.59
CA ARG A 130 22.07 -6.50 -1.26
C ARG A 130 21.81 -7.99 -1.38
N TYR A 131 21.27 -8.60 -0.32
CA TYR A 131 20.91 -10.00 -0.31
C TYR A 131 19.87 -10.33 -1.39
N LEU A 132 18.70 -9.67 -1.38
CA LEU A 132 17.64 -9.87 -2.36
C LEU A 132 18.13 -9.63 -3.78
N TYR A 133 18.94 -8.59 -3.99
CA TYR A 133 19.49 -8.28 -5.31
C TYR A 133 20.45 -9.36 -5.81
N SER A 134 21.23 -9.99 -4.92
CA SER A 134 22.08 -11.13 -5.29
C SER A 134 21.29 -12.35 -5.78
N PHE A 135 20.03 -12.52 -5.33
CA PHE A 135 19.11 -13.58 -5.75
C PHE A 135 18.12 -13.15 -6.84
N LYS A 136 18.22 -11.91 -7.34
CA LYS A 136 17.26 -11.28 -8.28
C LYS A 136 16.72 -12.21 -9.37
N THR A 137 17.61 -12.84 -10.14
CA THR A 137 17.22 -13.70 -11.26
C THR A 137 16.47 -14.95 -10.79
N LYS A 138 16.88 -15.52 -9.65
CA LYS A 138 16.22 -16.69 -9.04
C LYS A 138 14.84 -16.32 -8.50
N LEU A 139 14.73 -15.17 -7.83
CA LEU A 139 13.45 -14.64 -7.32
C LEU A 139 12.47 -14.33 -8.45
N ALA A 140 12.93 -13.68 -9.52
CA ALA A 140 12.11 -13.41 -10.70
C ALA A 140 11.65 -14.71 -11.38
N GLY A 141 12.55 -15.70 -11.48
CA GLY A 141 12.22 -17.02 -11.99
C GLY A 141 11.21 -17.76 -11.11
N ALA A 142 11.34 -17.68 -9.78
CA ALA A 142 10.41 -18.28 -8.83
C ALA A 142 9.02 -17.65 -8.92
N LEU A 143 8.93 -16.33 -9.01
CA LEU A 143 7.66 -15.63 -9.24
C LEU A 143 7.02 -16.07 -10.57
N ALA A 144 7.81 -16.22 -11.64
CA ALA A 144 7.30 -16.69 -12.93
C ALA A 144 6.75 -18.12 -12.82
N ARG A 145 7.45 -19.03 -12.13
CA ARG A 145 6.96 -20.40 -11.88
C ARG A 145 5.69 -20.42 -11.04
N CYS A 146 5.61 -19.61 -9.97
CA CYS A 146 4.40 -19.46 -9.17
C CYS A 146 3.23 -19.00 -10.05
N ARG A 147 3.43 -18.00 -10.90
CA ARG A 147 2.40 -17.51 -11.83
C ARG A 147 1.94 -18.59 -12.80
N ILE A 148 2.85 -19.40 -13.36
CA ILE A 148 2.50 -20.51 -14.25
C ILE A 148 1.70 -21.58 -13.49
N LYS A 149 2.17 -21.96 -12.30
CA LYS A 149 1.51 -22.95 -11.41
C LYS A 149 0.07 -22.55 -11.08
N HIS A 150 -0.18 -21.27 -10.86
CA HIS A 150 -1.51 -20.73 -10.56
C HIS A 150 -2.30 -20.23 -11.79
N ASN A 151 -1.78 -20.42 -13.02
CA ASN A 151 -2.35 -19.88 -14.26
C ASN A 151 -2.71 -18.38 -14.17
N ALA A 152 -1.79 -17.59 -13.59
CA ALA A 152 -2.01 -16.21 -13.18
C ALA A 152 -1.22 -15.20 -14.04
N LEU A 153 -1.94 -14.25 -14.65
CA LEU A 153 -1.33 -13.17 -15.44
C LEU A 153 -0.67 -12.08 -14.59
N SER A 154 -0.97 -12.01 -13.30
CA SER A 154 -0.39 -11.06 -12.34
C SER A 154 -0.44 -11.65 -10.93
N ILE A 155 0.33 -11.09 -9.99
CA ILE A 155 0.25 -11.50 -8.58
C ILE A 155 -1.14 -11.29 -7.99
N GLN A 156 -1.86 -10.27 -8.45
CA GLN A 156 -3.25 -10.01 -8.02
C GLN A 156 -4.13 -11.22 -8.31
N SER A 157 -3.91 -11.91 -9.44
CA SER A 157 -4.72 -13.06 -9.87
C SER A 157 -4.45 -14.33 -9.04
N ILE A 158 -3.37 -14.36 -8.27
CA ILE A 158 -3.03 -15.49 -7.37
C ILE A 158 -3.90 -15.44 -6.11
N LEU A 159 -4.39 -14.27 -5.74
CA LEU A 159 -5.20 -14.09 -4.53
C LEU A 159 -6.58 -14.75 -4.64
N PRO A 160 -7.16 -15.16 -3.50
CA PRO A 160 -8.53 -15.66 -3.44
C PRO A 160 -9.52 -14.70 -4.12
N GLU A 161 -10.51 -15.26 -4.81
CA GLU A 161 -11.51 -14.48 -5.53
C GLU A 161 -12.32 -13.55 -4.61
N SER A 162 -12.54 -13.95 -3.35
CA SER A 162 -13.17 -13.11 -2.33
C SER A 162 -12.40 -11.80 -2.10
N VAL A 163 -11.08 -11.90 -1.91
CA VAL A 163 -10.18 -10.75 -1.72
C VAL A 163 -10.18 -9.86 -2.96
N ARG A 164 -10.06 -10.45 -4.16
CA ARG A 164 -10.08 -9.70 -5.42
C ARG A 164 -11.40 -8.95 -5.63
N LYS A 165 -12.55 -9.60 -5.37
CA LYS A 165 -13.87 -8.95 -5.47
C LYS A 165 -14.04 -7.85 -4.44
N GLN A 166 -13.54 -8.05 -3.23
CA GLN A 166 -13.58 -7.03 -2.19
C GLN A 166 -12.79 -5.78 -2.61
N GLU A 167 -11.60 -5.95 -3.18
CA GLU A 167 -10.81 -4.83 -3.69
C GLU A 167 -11.47 -4.11 -4.86
N GLN A 168 -12.00 -4.85 -5.82
CA GLN A 168 -12.73 -4.26 -6.95
C GLN A 168 -13.95 -3.44 -6.48
N ARG A 169 -14.64 -3.92 -5.43
CA ARG A 169 -15.74 -3.18 -4.82
C ARG A 169 -15.24 -1.96 -4.07
N ALA A 170 -14.17 -2.09 -3.29
CA ALA A 170 -13.59 -0.98 -2.53
C ALA A 170 -13.04 0.11 -3.44
N SER A 171 -12.42 -0.24 -4.57
CA SER A 171 -11.90 0.73 -5.54
C SER A 171 -13.00 1.39 -6.39
N ALA A 172 -14.16 0.74 -6.51
CA ALA A 172 -15.34 1.30 -7.18
C ALA A 172 -16.25 2.10 -6.23
N LEU A 173 -16.05 2.03 -4.91
CA LEU A 173 -16.89 2.71 -3.95
C LEU A 173 -16.62 4.22 -4.00
N PRO A 174 -17.65 5.07 -4.18
CA PRO A 174 -17.47 6.50 -4.10
C PRO A 174 -17.03 6.91 -2.68
N LEU A 175 -16.30 8.02 -2.61
CA LEU A 175 -15.80 8.57 -1.36
C LEU A 175 -16.89 9.42 -0.71
N PHE A 176 -17.27 9.07 0.51
CA PHE A 176 -18.22 9.83 1.30
C PHE A 176 -17.47 10.76 2.25
N VAL A 177 -17.82 12.03 2.21
CA VAL A 177 -17.11 13.08 2.93
C VAL A 177 -18.11 13.90 3.72
N TRP A 178 -17.96 13.90 5.04
CA TRP A 178 -18.75 14.73 5.94
C TRP A 178 -18.20 16.14 6.01
N VAL A 179 -19.10 17.11 5.89
CA VAL A 179 -18.81 18.52 6.15
C VAL A 179 -18.97 18.77 7.63
N ASN A 180 -17.91 19.26 8.26
CA ASN A 180 -17.96 19.68 9.65
C ASN A 180 -18.63 21.06 9.76
N THR A 181 -19.96 21.05 9.91
CA THR A 181 -20.80 22.25 9.98
C THR A 181 -20.50 23.15 11.18
N PHE A 182 -19.78 22.66 12.20
CA PHE A 182 -19.28 23.48 13.31
C PHE A 182 -18.08 24.35 12.93
N LYS A 183 -17.34 23.99 11.87
CA LYS A 183 -16.12 24.70 11.42
C LYS A 183 -16.34 25.53 10.16
N ILE A 184 -17.21 25.08 9.27
CA ILE A 184 -17.43 25.71 7.97
C ILE A 184 -18.87 25.52 7.50
N SER A 185 -19.43 26.52 6.82
CA SER A 185 -20.75 26.38 6.22
C SER A 185 -20.69 25.59 4.90
N LEU A 186 -21.80 24.94 4.52
CA LEU A 186 -21.89 24.23 3.24
C LEU A 186 -21.61 25.14 2.03
N GLN A 187 -22.05 26.41 2.08
CA GLN A 187 -21.84 27.36 0.99
C GLN A 187 -20.36 27.74 0.83
N ASP A 188 -19.64 27.87 1.94
CA ASP A 188 -18.19 28.14 1.91
C ASP A 188 -17.44 26.93 1.36
N VAL A 189 -17.82 25.71 1.75
CA VAL A 189 -17.26 24.46 1.19
C VAL A 189 -17.49 24.40 -0.32
N PHE A 190 -18.71 24.66 -0.80
CA PHE A 190 -19.00 24.67 -2.23
C PHE A 190 -18.19 25.73 -2.99
N SER A 191 -18.03 26.91 -2.38
CA SER A 191 -17.24 27.99 -2.95
C SER A 191 -15.76 27.63 -3.04
N ASP A 192 -15.20 27.00 -2.01
CA ASP A 192 -13.80 26.58 -1.98
C ASP A 192 -13.53 25.40 -2.94
N LEU A 193 -14.41 24.40 -2.96
CA LEU A 193 -14.34 23.31 -3.95
C LEU A 193 -14.39 23.85 -5.38
N LYS A 194 -15.27 24.83 -5.65
CA LYS A 194 -15.36 25.49 -6.97
C LYS A 194 -14.08 26.25 -7.33
N LYS A 195 -13.46 26.97 -6.39
CA LYS A 195 -12.15 27.63 -6.61
C LYS A 195 -11.06 26.61 -6.93
N LYS A 196 -11.15 25.41 -6.37
CA LYS A 196 -10.23 24.29 -6.63
C LYS A 196 -10.57 23.48 -7.89
N GLY A 197 -11.58 23.91 -8.66
CA GLY A 197 -11.93 23.31 -9.95
C GLY A 197 -13.00 22.22 -9.90
N PHE A 198 -13.57 21.92 -8.74
CA PHE A 198 -14.63 20.92 -8.59
C PHE A 198 -15.99 21.48 -8.99
N THR A 199 -16.78 20.66 -9.70
CA THR A 199 -18.13 21.00 -10.16
C THR A 199 -19.17 20.15 -9.46
N ARG A 200 -20.28 20.76 -9.03
CA ARG A 200 -21.38 20.04 -8.39
C ARG A 200 -22.28 19.39 -9.46
N VAL A 201 -22.63 18.11 -9.27
CA VAL A 201 -23.63 17.38 -10.05
C VAL A 201 -24.80 16.92 -9.17
N GLU A 202 -25.93 16.60 -9.81
CA GLU A 202 -27.16 16.21 -9.11
C GLU A 202 -27.23 14.71 -8.81
N SER A 203 -26.52 13.88 -9.57
CA SER A 203 -26.57 12.43 -9.46
C SER A 203 -25.19 11.80 -9.31
N VAL A 204 -25.12 10.72 -8.52
CA VAL A 204 -23.93 9.86 -8.39
C VAL A 204 -23.53 9.25 -9.73
N SER A 205 -24.50 9.02 -10.63
CA SER A 205 -24.25 8.44 -11.96
C SER A 205 -23.46 9.36 -12.90
N ASP A 206 -23.47 10.66 -12.64
CA ASP A 206 -22.78 11.68 -13.45
C ASP A 206 -21.41 12.06 -12.88
N LEU A 207 -20.96 11.36 -11.82
CA LEU A 207 -19.66 11.61 -11.22
C LEU A 207 -18.51 11.20 -12.15
N ASP A 208 -17.81 12.20 -12.68
CA ASP A 208 -16.50 12.05 -13.32
C ASP A 208 -15.42 12.79 -12.49
N HIS A 209 -14.17 12.80 -12.97
CA HIS A 209 -12.97 13.18 -12.22
C HIS A 209 -13.13 14.41 -11.33
N TYR A 210 -13.54 15.57 -11.86
CA TYR A 210 -13.66 16.82 -11.10
C TYR A 210 -15.09 17.16 -10.70
N MET A 211 -15.90 16.15 -10.39
CA MET A 211 -17.30 16.31 -10.01
C MET A 211 -17.60 15.76 -8.62
N TYR A 212 -18.56 16.38 -7.93
CA TYR A 212 -19.06 15.88 -6.65
C TYR A 212 -20.58 16.08 -6.57
N CYS A 213 -21.27 15.24 -5.81
CA CYS A 213 -22.68 15.44 -5.49
C CYS A 213 -22.91 15.50 -3.98
N VAL A 214 -24.06 16.03 -3.59
CA VAL A 214 -24.51 16.03 -2.19
C VAL A 214 -25.44 14.84 -2.02
N ASP A 215 -25.31 14.12 -0.91
CA ASP A 215 -26.19 13.00 -0.62
C ASP A 215 -27.65 13.46 -0.49
N GLN A 216 -28.57 12.69 -1.06
CA GLN A 216 -29.99 13.04 -1.10
C GLN A 216 -30.65 13.01 0.29
N HIS A 217 -30.15 12.16 1.18
CA HIS A 217 -30.69 11.95 2.52
C HIS A 217 -29.89 12.69 3.61
N CYS A 218 -28.63 13.01 3.33
CA CYS A 218 -27.72 13.69 4.25
C CYS A 218 -27.13 14.97 3.63
N SER A 219 -27.66 16.14 3.97
CA SER A 219 -27.20 17.44 3.43
C SER A 219 -25.73 17.76 3.69
N ASP A 220 -25.17 17.13 4.72
CA ASP A 220 -23.81 17.38 5.20
C ASP A 220 -22.80 16.38 4.61
N VAL A 221 -23.24 15.52 3.70
CA VAL A 221 -22.41 14.50 3.06
C VAL A 221 -22.20 14.83 1.58
N LEU A 222 -20.94 14.88 1.19
CA LEU A 222 -20.48 15.03 -0.18
C LEU A 222 -19.95 13.70 -0.70
N ILE A 223 -20.22 13.40 -1.96
CA ILE A 223 -19.85 12.17 -2.63
C ILE A 223 -18.90 12.51 -3.77
N PHE A 224 -17.72 11.90 -3.76
CA PHE A 224 -16.68 12.06 -4.78
C PHE A 224 -16.34 10.73 -5.47
N PRO A 225 -15.82 10.74 -6.71
CA PRO A 225 -15.25 9.56 -7.33
C PRO A 225 -14.05 9.01 -6.54
N SER A 226 -13.89 7.69 -6.51
CA SER A 226 -12.76 7.01 -5.83
C SER A 226 -11.39 7.41 -6.36
N SER A 227 -11.31 7.84 -7.62
CA SER A 227 -10.07 8.23 -8.30
C SER A 227 -9.37 9.45 -7.67
N HIS A 228 -10.08 10.29 -6.91
CA HIS A 228 -9.54 11.54 -6.35
C HIS A 228 -9.12 11.42 -4.89
N LYS A 229 -9.13 10.22 -4.31
CA LYS A 229 -8.90 10.04 -2.86
C LYS A 229 -7.62 10.74 -2.38
N GLU A 230 -6.51 10.61 -3.10
CA GLU A 230 -5.22 11.21 -2.71
C GLU A 230 -5.21 12.73 -2.85
N GLU A 231 -5.68 13.25 -3.98
CA GLU A 231 -5.77 14.70 -4.21
C GLU A 231 -6.71 15.37 -3.21
N LEU A 232 -7.82 14.72 -2.90
CA LEU A 232 -8.83 15.20 -1.96
C LEU A 232 -8.28 15.27 -0.52
N LEU A 233 -7.57 14.22 -0.07
CA LEU A 233 -6.97 14.19 1.27
C LEU A 233 -5.85 15.23 1.46
N ASN A 234 -5.24 15.69 0.37
CA ASN A 234 -4.21 16.73 0.39
C ASN A 234 -4.79 18.16 0.39
N LEU A 235 -6.11 18.33 0.32
CA LEU A 235 -6.72 19.66 0.38
C LEU A 235 -6.65 20.23 1.79
N ASP A 236 -6.41 21.54 1.90
CA ASP A 236 -6.43 22.26 3.20
C ASP A 236 -7.74 22.08 3.99
N LEU A 237 -8.81 21.71 3.31
CA LEU A 237 -10.10 21.40 3.91
C LEU A 237 -10.06 20.13 4.79
N PHE A 238 -9.21 19.15 4.45
CA PHE A 238 -9.01 17.94 5.26
C PHE A 238 -8.01 18.17 6.38
N THR A 239 -6.93 18.93 6.14
CA THR A 239 -5.91 19.22 7.17
C THR A 239 -6.49 20.02 8.35
N ASP A 240 -7.49 20.87 8.11
CA ASP A 240 -8.18 21.64 9.16
C ASP A 240 -9.34 20.88 9.82
N CYS A 241 -9.56 19.60 9.47
CA CYS A 241 -10.74 18.80 9.81
C CYS A 241 -12.09 19.49 9.49
N LYS A 242 -12.13 20.27 8.41
CA LYS A 242 -13.36 20.88 7.87
C LYS A 242 -14.15 19.86 7.05
N LEU A 243 -13.45 18.94 6.41
CA LEU A 243 -13.98 17.75 5.73
C LEU A 243 -13.44 16.49 6.39
N LEU A 244 -14.28 15.46 6.51
CA LEU A 244 -13.95 14.18 7.13
C LEU A 244 -14.32 13.04 6.18
N LEU A 245 -13.36 12.18 5.83
CA LEU A 245 -13.59 11.03 4.96
C LEU A 245 -14.18 9.85 5.76
N GLN A 246 -15.19 9.17 5.19
CA GLN A 246 -15.78 7.92 5.72
C GLN A 246 -15.31 6.69 4.94
#